data_AF-A0A3S4HK11-F1
#
_entry.id   AF-A0A3S4HK11-F1
#
_cell.length_a   1.000
_cell.length_b   1.000
_cell.length_c   1.000
_cell.angle_alpha   90.00
_cell.angle_beta   90.00
_cell.angle_gamma   90.00
#
_symmetry.space_group_name_H-M   'P 1'
#
loop_
_entity.id
_entity.type
_entity.pdbx_description
1 polymer ?
#
loop_
_entity_poly.entity_id
_entity_poly.type
_entity_poly.pdbx_seq_one_letter_code
_entity_poly.pdbx_strand_id
1 'polypeptide(L)'
;MSQYQINKRRRDIADLRAHYSELTRLNTMGELAAGIVHELNQPLTAILSYNQTAIRLMKQDQGSQVPALLDAAVVQIKRIDTLLRQFRQRLDSEQTDYQPVDLRSLWSRIITLLDNELHSQKVRVSSHIPDNLPPLFAPAVMDRADPA
;
A
#
# COMPACT_ATOMS: atom_id res chain seq x y z
N MET A 1 22.36 -23.81 -40.18
CA MET A 1 21.43 -24.29 -39.14
C MET A 1 21.76 -23.69 -37.77
N SER A 2 21.67 -22.37 -37.58
CA SER A 2 22.07 -21.72 -36.30
C SER A 2 21.07 -20.64 -35.85
N GLN A 3 20.73 -19.67 -36.71
CA GLN A 3 19.79 -18.59 -36.33
C GLN A 3 18.37 -19.07 -35.95
N TYR A 4 17.80 -20.04 -36.68
CA TYR A 4 16.45 -20.53 -36.41
C TYR A 4 16.34 -21.22 -35.04
N GLN A 5 17.33 -22.05 -34.68
CA GLN A 5 17.35 -22.74 -33.40
C GLN A 5 17.57 -21.76 -32.23
N ILE A 6 18.42 -20.74 -32.42
CA ILE A 6 18.64 -19.68 -31.42
C ILE A 6 17.36 -18.86 -31.21
N ASN A 7 16.68 -18.44 -32.29
CA ASN A 7 15.44 -17.68 -32.19
C ASN A 7 14.27 -18.52 -31.63
N LYS A 8 14.25 -19.83 -31.90
CA LYS A 8 13.28 -20.75 -31.30
C LYS A 8 13.52 -20.87 -29.79
N ARG A 9 14.75 -21.17 -29.35
CA ARG A 9 15.09 -21.22 -27.91
C ARG A 9 14.82 -19.91 -27.18
N ARG A 10 15.09 -18.76 -27.82
CA ARG A 10 14.79 -17.44 -27.24
C ARG A 10 13.29 -17.24 -27.03
N ARG A 11 12.45 -17.68 -27.98
CA ARG A 11 11.00 -17.67 -27.82
C ARG A 11 10.55 -18.64 -26.74
N ASP A 12 11.04 -19.88 -26.75
CA ASP A 12 10.70 -20.87 -25.73
C ASP A 12 11.06 -20.37 -24.32
N ILE A 13 12.23 -19.72 -24.14
CA ILE A 13 12.63 -19.09 -22.87
C ILE A 13 11.74 -17.89 -22.51
N ALA A 14 11.36 -17.06 -23.48
CA ALA A 14 10.48 -15.92 -23.26
C ALA A 14 9.08 -16.36 -22.84
N ASP A 15 8.54 -17.39 -23.50
CA ASP A 15 7.24 -18.00 -23.20
C ASP A 15 7.26 -18.64 -21.81
N LEU A 16 8.32 -19.38 -21.48
CA LEU A 16 8.50 -19.96 -20.14
C LEU A 16 8.57 -18.88 -19.06
N ARG A 17 9.33 -17.80 -19.31
CA ARG A 17 9.41 -16.65 -18.39
C ARG A 17 8.06 -15.96 -18.21
N ALA A 18 7.30 -15.76 -19.28
CA ALA A 18 5.96 -15.19 -19.20
C ALA A 18 5.02 -16.09 -18.39
N HIS A 19 5.07 -17.41 -18.61
CA HIS A 19 4.26 -18.37 -17.87
C HIS A 19 4.63 -18.45 -16.39
N TYR A 20 5.93 -18.44 -16.07
CA TYR A 20 6.40 -18.36 -14.68
C TYR A 20 5.98 -17.04 -14.02
N SER A 21 6.09 -15.91 -14.72
CA SER A 21 5.65 -14.60 -14.21
C SER A 21 4.15 -14.60 -13.88
N GLU A 22 3.33 -15.22 -14.72
CA GLU A 22 1.89 -15.33 -14.49
C GLU A 22 1.57 -16.23 -13.29
N LEU A 23 2.25 -17.37 -13.16
CA LEU A 23 2.09 -18.26 -12.02
C LEU A 23 2.53 -17.59 -10.71
N THR A 24 3.66 -16.88 -10.72
CA THR A 24 4.12 -16.10 -9.57
C THR A 24 3.09 -15.04 -9.20
N ARG A 25 2.57 -14.29 -10.18
CA ARG A 25 1.51 -13.30 -9.96
C ARG A 25 0.26 -13.90 -9.33
N LEU A 26 -0.24 -15.02 -9.85
CA LEU A 26 -1.40 -15.71 -9.30
C LEU A 26 -1.16 -16.19 -7.87
N ASN A 27 0.03 -16.72 -7.58
CA ASN A 27 0.39 -17.18 -6.25
C ASN A 27 0.45 -16.01 -5.26
N THR A 28 1.09 -14.90 -5.64
CA THR A 28 1.15 -13.67 -4.84
C THR A 28 -0.24 -13.10 -4.60
N MET A 29 -1.12 -13.08 -5.61
CA MET A 29 -2.52 -12.66 -5.43
C MET A 29 -3.28 -13.59 -4.45
N GLY A 30 -3.03 -14.90 -4.49
CA GLY A 30 -3.62 -15.87 -3.57
C GLY A 30 -3.18 -15.66 -2.12
N GLU A 31 -1.89 -15.46 -1.90
CA GLU A 31 -1.33 -15.15 -0.57
C GLU A 31 -1.86 -13.81 -0.04
N LEU A 32 -1.91 -12.78 -0.88
CA LEU A 32 -2.48 -11.48 -0.52
C LEU A 32 -3.97 -11.61 -0.19
N ALA A 33 -4.76 -12.34 -0.98
CA ALA A 33 -6.17 -12.57 -0.72
C ALA A 33 -6.42 -13.27 0.62
N ALA A 34 -5.65 -14.32 0.93
CA ALA A 34 -5.71 -15.02 2.21
C ALA A 34 -5.33 -14.09 3.38
N GLY A 35 -4.30 -13.26 3.19
CA GLY A 35 -3.86 -12.26 4.17
C GLY A 35 -4.94 -11.24 4.50
N ILE A 36 -5.62 -10.68 3.50
CA ILE A 36 -6.74 -9.73 3.71
C ILE A 36 -7.85 -10.38 4.51
N VAL A 37 -8.26 -11.59 4.14
CA VAL A 37 -9.36 -12.28 4.82
C VAL A 37 -9.00 -12.44 6.30
N HIS A 38 -7.77 -12.84 6.58
CA HIS A 38 -7.28 -12.94 7.95
C HIS A 38 -7.29 -11.58 8.67
N GLU A 39 -6.75 -10.54 8.06
CA GLU A 39 -6.64 -9.21 8.65
C GLU A 39 -7.98 -8.48 8.81
N LEU A 40 -8.97 -8.75 7.94
CA LEU A 40 -10.34 -8.21 8.04
C LEU A 40 -11.16 -8.97 9.10
N ASN A 41 -10.98 -10.28 9.22
CA ASN A 41 -11.70 -11.08 10.21
C ASN A 41 -11.42 -10.64 11.65
N GLN A 42 -10.20 -10.18 11.94
CA GLN A 42 -9.80 -9.69 13.26
C GLN A 42 -10.65 -8.49 13.76
N PRO A 43 -10.67 -7.31 13.07
CA PRO A 43 -11.47 -6.17 13.47
C PRO A 43 -12.97 -6.46 13.40
N LEU A 44 -13.44 -7.28 12.44
CA LEU A 44 -14.86 -7.67 12.36
C LEU A 44 -15.30 -8.46 13.59
N THR A 45 -14.47 -9.40 14.04
CA THR A 45 -14.73 -10.18 15.26
C THR A 45 -14.74 -9.28 16.50
N ALA A 46 -13.82 -8.32 16.58
CA ALA A 46 -13.79 -7.34 17.67
C ALA A 46 -15.06 -6.46 17.69
N ILE A 47 -15.48 -5.92 16.54
CA ILE A 47 -16.72 -5.13 16.40
C ILE A 47 -17.94 -5.94 16.87
N LEU A 48 -18.05 -7.19 16.43
CA LEU A 48 -19.13 -8.08 16.84
C LEU A 48 -19.13 -8.27 18.37
N SER A 49 -17.97 -8.53 18.96
CA SER A 49 -17.81 -8.73 20.40
C SER A 49 -18.19 -7.50 21.22
N TYR A 50 -17.77 -6.30 20.78
CA TYR A 50 -18.12 -5.04 21.43
C TYR A 50 -19.61 -4.78 21.36
N ASN A 51 -20.23 -4.97 20.20
CA ASN A 51 -21.67 -4.78 20.03
C ASN A 51 -22.49 -5.79 20.85
N GLN A 52 -22.10 -7.06 20.87
CA GLN A 52 -22.75 -8.08 21.71
C GLN A 52 -22.63 -7.75 23.21
N THR A 53 -21.47 -7.24 23.63
CA THR A 53 -21.24 -6.81 25.01
C THR A 53 -22.08 -5.59 25.36
N ALA A 54 -22.15 -4.59 24.48
CA ALA A 54 -22.98 -3.40 24.66
C ALA A 54 -24.46 -3.77 24.82
N ILE A 55 -24.98 -4.63 23.93
CA ILE A 55 -26.37 -5.13 24.00
C ILE A 55 -26.62 -5.86 25.33
N ARG A 56 -25.68 -6.70 25.78
CA ARG A 56 -25.78 -7.42 27.06
C ARG A 56 -25.83 -6.45 28.24
N LEU A 57 -24.96 -5.43 28.27
CA LEU A 57 -24.90 -4.46 29.36
C LEU A 57 -26.16 -3.57 29.41
N MET A 58 -26.70 -3.17 28.25
CA MET A 58 -27.97 -2.44 28.19
C MET A 58 -29.12 -3.26 28.78
N LYS A 59 -29.18 -4.58 28.50
CA LYS A 59 -30.19 -5.48 29.07
C LYS A 59 -30.04 -5.68 30.59
N GLN A 60 -28.87 -5.39 31.14
CA GLN A 60 -28.56 -5.49 32.58
C GLN A 60 -28.65 -4.15 33.30
N ASP A 61 -29.15 -3.10 32.63
CA ASP A 61 -29.21 -1.72 33.14
C ASP A 61 -27.82 -1.13 33.50
N GLN A 62 -26.76 -1.67 32.87
CA GLN A 62 -25.36 -1.26 33.02
C GLN A 62 -24.88 -0.42 31.83
N GLY A 63 -25.71 0.52 31.38
CA GLY A 63 -25.48 1.29 30.15
C GLY A 63 -24.28 2.24 30.16
N SER A 64 -23.68 2.51 31.33
CA SER A 64 -22.58 3.49 31.46
C SER A 64 -21.32 3.13 30.67
N GLN A 65 -21.09 1.85 30.39
CA GLN A 65 -19.92 1.38 29.62
C GLN A 65 -20.17 1.26 28.11
N VAL A 66 -21.42 1.42 27.66
CA VAL A 66 -21.80 1.27 26.24
C VAL A 66 -21.10 2.28 25.33
N PRO A 67 -20.97 3.57 25.67
CA PRO A 67 -20.29 4.53 24.80
C PRO A 67 -18.86 4.11 24.45
N ALA A 68 -18.08 3.65 25.44
CA ALA A 68 -16.70 3.20 25.23
C ALA A 68 -16.60 1.98 24.30
N LEU A 69 -17.57 1.06 24.35
CA LEU A 69 -17.63 -0.10 23.45
C LEU A 69 -17.96 0.31 22.01
N LEU A 70 -18.87 1.28 21.84
CA LEU A 70 -19.19 1.82 20.52
C LEU A 70 -18.01 2.60 19.92
N ASP A 71 -17.30 3.39 20.73
CA ASP A 71 -16.08 4.07 20.30
C ASP A 71 -15.01 3.05 19.86
N ALA A 72 -14.83 1.97 20.61
CA ALA A 72 -13.92 0.89 20.24
C ALA A 72 -14.32 0.22 18.91
N ALA A 73 -15.63 0.03 18.65
CA ALA A 73 -16.12 -0.47 17.37
C ALA A 73 -15.82 0.50 16.22
N VAL A 74 -16.04 1.81 16.41
CA VAL A 74 -15.71 2.84 15.40
C VAL A 74 -14.23 2.83 15.06
N VAL A 75 -13.34 2.66 16.05
CA VAL A 75 -11.89 2.53 15.80
C VAL A 75 -11.58 1.32 14.91
N GLN A 76 -12.22 0.16 15.15
CA GLN A 76 -12.00 -1.02 14.30
C GLN A 76 -12.55 -0.84 12.89
N ILE A 77 -13.67 -0.13 12.71
CA ILE A 77 -14.20 0.21 11.37
C ILE A 77 -13.19 1.10 10.60
N LYS A 78 -12.63 2.12 11.25
CA LYS A 78 -11.59 2.98 10.65
C LYS A 78 -10.31 2.19 10.30
N ARG A 79 -9.99 1.16 11.10
CA ARG A 79 -8.89 0.24 10.81
C ARG A 79 -9.18 -0.58 9.54
N ILE A 80 -10.40 -1.12 9.40
CA ILE A 80 -10.82 -1.84 8.18
C ILE A 80 -10.66 -0.96 6.94
N ASP A 81 -11.11 0.29 7.00
CA ASP A 81 -10.93 1.26 5.89
C ASP A 81 -9.46 1.45 5.50
N THR A 82 -8.57 1.49 6.50
CA THR A 82 -7.13 1.66 6.27
C THR A 82 -6.52 0.41 5.64
N LEU A 83 -6.90 -0.78 6.11
CA LEU A 83 -6.49 -2.05 5.54
C LEU A 83 -6.95 -2.18 4.08
N LEU A 84 -8.22 -1.83 3.79
CA LEU A 84 -8.76 -1.87 2.43
C LEU A 84 -8.01 -0.90 1.49
N ARG A 85 -7.68 0.31 1.95
CA ARG A 85 -6.87 1.26 1.18
C ARG A 85 -5.47 0.71 0.88
N GLN A 86 -4.79 0.17 1.88
CA GLN A 86 -3.46 -0.43 1.72
C GLN A 86 -3.49 -1.62 0.77
N PHE A 87 -4.53 -2.45 0.86
CA PHE A 87 -4.70 -3.57 -0.05
C PHE A 87 -4.92 -3.12 -1.50
N ARG A 88 -5.79 -2.13 -1.72
CA ARG A 88 -6.02 -1.55 -3.05
C ARG A 88 -4.73 -1.00 -3.65
N GLN A 89 -3.95 -0.27 -2.85
CA GLN A 89 -2.62 0.23 -3.26
C GLN A 89 -1.65 -0.90 -3.63
N ARG A 90 -1.64 -2.03 -2.91
CA ARG A 90 -0.79 -3.18 -3.27
C ARG A 90 -1.21 -3.81 -4.59
N LEU A 91 -2.50 -3.94 -4.84
CA LEU A 91 -3.02 -4.41 -6.14
C LEU A 91 -2.69 -3.45 -7.28
N ASP A 92 -2.80 -2.14 -7.04
CA ASP A 92 -2.53 -1.11 -8.04
C ASP A 92 -1.01 -0.94 -8.30
N SER A 93 -0.17 -1.19 -7.29
CA SER A 93 1.29 -1.03 -7.38
C SER A 93 1.97 -1.99 -8.37
N GLU A 94 1.34 -3.13 -8.70
CA GLU A 94 1.90 -4.07 -9.68
C GLU A 94 1.50 -3.74 -11.14
N GLN A 95 0.59 -2.78 -11.37
CA GLN A 95 0.27 -2.21 -12.69
C GLN A 95 0.89 -0.81 -12.88
N THR A 96 1.86 -0.41 -12.05
CA THR A 96 2.38 0.95 -12.19
C THR A 96 3.39 1.04 -13.32
N ASP A 97 3.02 1.76 -14.38
CA ASP A 97 3.95 2.18 -15.42
C ASP A 97 5.10 2.97 -14.79
N TYR A 98 6.30 2.43 -14.93
CA TYR A 98 7.52 3.08 -14.52
C TYR A 98 7.78 4.27 -15.43
N GLN A 99 7.77 5.47 -14.86
CA GLN A 99 8.05 6.71 -15.60
C GLN A 99 9.44 7.24 -15.25
N PRO A 100 10.11 7.94 -16.18
CA PRO A 100 11.35 8.66 -15.88
C PRO A 100 11.15 9.63 -14.72
N VAL A 101 12.08 9.63 -13.76
CA VAL A 101 12.02 10.49 -12.58
C VAL A 101 13.12 11.53 -12.63
N ASP A 102 12.72 12.81 -12.53
CA ASP A 102 13.64 13.90 -12.20
C ASP A 102 13.86 13.94 -10.68
N LEU A 103 14.98 13.37 -10.24
CA LEU A 103 15.36 13.29 -8.83
C LEU A 103 15.52 14.68 -8.19
N ARG A 104 15.94 15.69 -8.96
CA ARG A 104 16.16 17.05 -8.46
C ARG A 104 14.83 17.72 -8.15
N SER A 105 13.87 17.60 -9.07
CA SER A 105 12.51 18.10 -8.87
C SER A 105 11.83 17.40 -7.69
N LEU A 106 11.92 16.07 -7.62
CA LEU A 106 11.36 15.29 -6.51
C LEU A 106 11.94 15.71 -5.16
N TRP A 107 13.27 15.82 -5.07
CA TRP A 107 13.96 16.22 -3.84
C TRP A 107 13.57 17.62 -3.39
N SER A 108 13.50 18.59 -4.32
CA SER A 108 13.04 19.94 -4.01
C SER A 108 11.63 19.92 -3.40
N ARG A 109 10.73 19.09 -3.94
CA ARG A 109 9.37 18.94 -3.43
C ARG A 109 9.34 18.40 -2.00
N ILE A 110 10.18 17.42 -1.70
CA ILE A 110 10.31 16.85 -0.35
C ILE A 110 10.79 17.90 0.65
N ILE A 111 11.81 18.69 0.28
CA ILE A 111 12.32 19.75 1.17
C ILE A 111 11.25 20.82 1.41
N THR A 112 10.51 21.23 0.38
CA THR A 112 9.37 22.15 0.55
C THR A 112 8.31 21.60 1.48
N LEU A 113 7.98 20.30 1.38
CA LEU A 113 6.98 19.65 2.24
C LEU A 113 7.42 19.58 3.70
N LEU A 114 8.73 19.46 3.96
CA LEU A 114 9.31 19.35 5.30
C LEU A 114 9.77 20.69 5.88
N ASP A 115 9.54 21.80 5.17
CA ASP A 115 10.15 23.09 5.49
C ASP A 115 9.81 23.55 6.91
N ASN A 116 8.55 23.39 7.34
CA ASN A 116 8.10 23.76 8.68
C ASN A 116 8.76 22.91 9.78
N GLU A 117 8.84 21.59 9.58
CA GLU A 117 9.48 20.65 10.49
C GLU A 117 10.98 20.93 10.62
N LEU A 118 11.67 21.18 9.49
CA LEU A 118 13.10 21.49 9.47
C LEU A 118 13.42 22.79 10.23
N HIS A 119 12.60 23.83 10.04
CA HIS A 119 12.75 25.11 10.75
C HIS A 119 12.46 24.98 12.25
N SER A 120 11.36 24.33 12.63
CA SER A 120 10.98 24.19 14.04
C SER A 120 12.01 23.40 14.86
N GLN A 121 12.66 22.42 14.25
CA GLN A 121 13.67 21.58 14.90
C GLN A 121 15.11 22.08 14.69
N LYS A 122 15.29 23.22 13.98
CA LYS A 122 16.61 23.81 13.65
C LYS A 122 17.55 22.82 12.94
N VAL A 123 16.99 21.96 12.09
CA VAL A 123 17.75 20.96 11.34
C VAL A 123 18.21 21.57 10.01
N ARG A 124 19.51 21.45 9.72
CA ARG A 124 20.07 21.85 8.43
C ARG A 124 20.20 20.63 7.53
N VAL A 125 19.60 20.69 6.35
CA VAL A 125 19.71 19.66 5.33
C VAL A 125 20.71 20.10 4.25
N SER A 126 21.66 19.24 3.92
CA SER A 126 22.60 19.42 2.80
C SER A 126 22.41 18.31 1.79
N SER A 127 22.32 18.66 0.51
CA SER A 127 21.99 17.72 -0.56
C SER A 127 23.03 17.79 -1.65
N HIS A 128 23.55 16.63 -2.06
CA HIS A 128 24.47 16.50 -3.17
C HIS A 128 23.90 15.52 -4.19
N ILE A 129 23.41 16.06 -5.31
CA ILE A 129 22.82 15.29 -6.42
C ILE A 129 23.77 15.42 -7.61
N PRO A 130 24.43 14.33 -8.06
CA PRO A 130 25.32 14.36 -9.21
C PRO A 130 24.57 14.71 -10.50
N ASP A 131 25.19 15.49 -11.38
CA ASP A 131 24.56 15.89 -12.66
C ASP A 131 24.50 14.74 -13.69
N ASN A 132 25.27 13.67 -13.47
CA ASN A 132 25.40 12.52 -14.36
C ASN A 132 24.69 11.26 -13.82
N LEU A 133 23.53 11.41 -13.22
CA LEU A 133 22.73 10.28 -12.78
C LEU A 133 22.24 9.44 -13.97
N PRO A 134 22.30 8.10 -13.90
CA PRO A 134 21.62 7.26 -14.87
C PRO A 134 20.11 7.53 -14.80
N PRO A 135 19.35 7.33 -15.90
CA PRO A 135 17.90 7.47 -15.89
C PRO A 135 17.28 6.60 -14.78
N LEU A 136 16.62 7.25 -13.83
CA LEU A 136 15.89 6.59 -12.75
C LEU A 136 14.43 6.45 -13.16
N PHE A 137 13.87 5.28 -12.89
CA PHE A 137 12.48 4.99 -13.15
C PHE A 137 11.82 4.58 -11.84
N ALA A 138 10.64 5.13 -11.57
CA ALA A 138 9.84 4.77 -10.41
C ALA A 138 8.35 4.77 -10.77
N PRO A 139 7.52 4.13 -9.92
CA PRO A 139 6.08 4.30 -9.96
C PRO A 139 5.71 5.79 -9.99
N ALA A 140 4.68 6.16 -10.76
CA ALA A 140 4.18 7.52 -10.76
C ALA A 140 3.88 7.95 -9.31
N VAL A 141 4.58 8.98 -8.83
CA VAL A 141 4.32 9.56 -7.52
C VAL A 141 2.96 10.21 -7.59
N MET A 142 1.93 9.50 -7.09
CA MET A 142 0.54 9.95 -7.08
C MET A 142 0.48 11.33 -6.44
N ASP A 143 0.10 12.32 -7.24
CA ASP A 143 0.00 13.70 -6.79
C ASP A 143 -1.13 13.77 -5.77
N ARG A 144 -0.83 14.18 -4.54
CA ARG A 144 -1.85 14.38 -3.49
C ARG A 144 -2.62 15.69 -3.71
N ALA A 145 -2.88 16.02 -4.98
CA ALA A 145 -3.47 17.27 -5.44
C ALA A 145 -4.60 17.06 -6.46
N ASP A 146 -5.27 15.91 -6.48
CA ASP A 146 -6.57 15.78 -7.16
C ASP A 146 -7.71 15.79 -6.13
N PRO A 147 -8.56 16.83 -6.12
CA PRO A 147 -9.81 16.82 -5.39
C PRO A 147 -10.86 16.04 -6.19
N ALA A 148 -11.50 15.07 -5.56
CA ALA A 148 -12.81 14.56 -5.94
C ALA A 148 -13.68 14.46 -4.69
#